data_AF-X1QWI2-F1
#
_entry.id   AF-X1QWI2-F1
#
_cell.length_a   1.000
_cell.length_b   1.000
_cell.length_c   1.000
_cell.angle_alpha   90.00
_cell.angle_beta   90.00
_cell.angle_gamma   90.00
#
_symmetry.space_group_name_H-M   'P 1'
#
loop_
_entity.id
_entity.type
_entity.pdbx_description
1 polymer ?
#
loop_
_entity_poly.entity_id
_entity_poly.type
_entity_poly.pdbx_seq_one_letter_code
_entity_poly.pdbx_strand_id
1 'polypeptide(L)'
;VYGENPIGEANVSVQILDTNVDGLIIDAESEYEGKPDNATIYMEQIRTNHPNSFIAYTTFPIIDYHLNFPYLEFGKYCDAVMPQVYWKEIGVSPEGMINWMETQWNKWHNTWKESGNSLSVKPIVPIGQGWDVTGGEIEQFCDLIYNHGYIGVSLWRYGTMSMENWDAYANCFVLPQTGKVSVSNSYGTANQRTSGWTFPTSYNAPVFRRGKDNPTFILTLDNRIPAGYIYDALFEVYSPNNPDPITSIKSHFYYDDYSFAIIWCWTDSDGNTLDISNLPVGTYIVKGSLVNIDDPSGRIYIGSSRFYVIFDYNENIQSFVTWDKECGYLTGGDNNIYARGYDLHLYRSKIWKTAIEWVNGAVTIEEAVDKLSRLVRRIDGRMVYHHAGDNEKSVFGSDEYDNDFDGEID
;
A
#
# COMPACT_ATOMS: atom_id res chain seq x y z
N VAL A 1 -30.13 -23.10 23.10
CA VAL A 1 -30.97 -24.32 22.93
C VAL A 1 -30.67 -25.28 24.07
N TYR A 2 -31.61 -26.15 24.48
CA TYR A 2 -31.49 -26.96 25.71
C TYR A 2 -31.38 -28.48 25.47
N GLY A 3 -31.74 -28.96 24.29
CA GLY A 3 -31.61 -30.37 23.92
C GLY A 3 -32.59 -31.27 24.64
N GLU A 4 -33.65 -30.72 25.24
CA GLU A 4 -34.71 -31.50 25.90
C GLU A 4 -35.85 -31.87 24.94
N ASN A 5 -36.08 -31.03 23.93
CA ASN A 5 -37.05 -31.25 22.88
C ASN A 5 -36.43 -30.93 21.50
N PRO A 6 -35.52 -31.77 20.99
CA PRO A 6 -34.75 -31.46 19.78
C PRO A 6 -35.63 -31.21 18.55
N ILE A 7 -36.77 -31.88 18.43
CA ILE A 7 -37.72 -31.64 17.33
C ILE A 7 -38.40 -30.27 17.48
N GLY A 8 -38.86 -29.94 18.69
CA GLY A 8 -39.50 -28.65 18.96
C GLY A 8 -38.53 -27.47 18.78
N GLU A 9 -37.31 -27.60 19.29
CA GLU A 9 -36.23 -26.62 19.10
C GLU A 9 -35.90 -26.44 17.62
N ALA A 10 -35.77 -27.54 16.86
CA ALA A 10 -35.48 -27.48 15.44
C ALA A 10 -36.61 -26.82 14.65
N ASN A 11 -37.88 -27.06 15.01
CA ASN A 11 -39.01 -26.39 14.37
C ASN A 11 -38.98 -24.87 14.57
N VAL A 12 -38.51 -24.39 15.73
CA VAL A 12 -38.31 -22.94 15.94
C VAL A 12 -37.17 -22.42 15.06
N SER A 13 -36.06 -23.16 14.96
CA SER A 13 -34.95 -22.80 14.08
C SER A 13 -35.35 -22.76 12.59
N VAL A 14 -36.19 -23.70 12.15
CA VAL A 14 -36.78 -23.69 10.81
C VAL A 14 -37.66 -22.46 10.61
N GLN A 15 -38.53 -22.12 11.57
CA GLN A 15 -39.35 -20.91 11.50
C GLN A 15 -38.52 -19.63 11.42
N ILE A 16 -37.36 -19.57 12.12
CA ILE A 16 -36.44 -18.45 12.02
C ILE A 16 -35.84 -18.37 10.60
N LEU A 17 -35.36 -19.51 10.06
CA LEU A 17 -34.79 -19.57 8.72
C LEU A 17 -35.81 -19.37 7.58
N ASP A 18 -37.10 -19.57 7.85
CA ASP A 18 -38.19 -19.24 6.91
C ASP A 18 -38.42 -17.71 6.79
N THR A 19 -37.76 -16.91 7.63
CA THR A 19 -37.75 -15.44 7.52
C THR A 19 -36.59 -14.96 6.64
N ASN A 20 -36.47 -13.63 6.42
CA ASN A 20 -35.39 -13.05 5.60
C ASN A 20 -34.06 -12.89 6.36
N VAL A 21 -33.69 -13.85 7.21
CA VAL A 21 -32.38 -13.86 7.86
C VAL A 21 -31.33 -14.48 6.94
N ASP A 22 -30.09 -14.01 7.02
CA ASP A 22 -28.98 -14.55 6.22
C ASP A 22 -28.45 -15.89 6.77
N GLY A 23 -28.79 -16.23 8.02
CA GLY A 23 -28.37 -17.47 8.65
C GLY A 23 -28.80 -17.59 10.11
N LEU A 24 -28.34 -18.66 10.75
CA LEU A 24 -28.65 -19.00 12.14
C LEU A 24 -27.37 -19.29 12.92
N ILE A 25 -27.21 -18.67 14.08
CA ILE A 25 -26.17 -19.02 15.06
C ILE A 25 -26.86 -19.71 16.23
N ILE A 26 -26.50 -20.97 16.45
CA ILE A 26 -27.07 -21.80 17.51
C ILE A 26 -26.24 -21.63 18.77
N ASP A 27 -26.86 -21.12 19.82
CA ASP A 27 -26.24 -21.07 21.14
C ASP A 27 -26.44 -22.39 21.91
N ALA A 28 -25.40 -23.22 21.93
CA ALA A 28 -25.42 -24.54 22.53
C ALA A 28 -24.26 -24.70 23.52
N GLU A 29 -24.62 -24.84 24.80
CA GLU A 29 -23.67 -24.91 25.90
C GLU A 29 -23.93 -26.18 26.75
N SER A 30 -23.89 -26.05 28.07
CA SER A 30 -23.86 -27.15 29.03
C SER A 30 -25.09 -28.03 28.98
N GLU A 31 -26.24 -27.49 28.56
CA GLU A 31 -27.50 -28.20 28.50
C GLU A 31 -27.52 -29.30 27.43
N TYR A 32 -26.61 -29.24 26.45
CA TYR A 32 -26.42 -30.29 25.46
C TYR A 32 -25.38 -31.36 25.87
N GLU A 33 -24.67 -31.20 27.00
CA GLU A 33 -23.71 -32.21 27.43
C GLU A 33 -24.37 -33.57 27.65
N GLY A 34 -23.76 -34.61 27.08
CA GLY A 34 -24.26 -35.98 27.15
C GLY A 34 -25.46 -36.27 26.26
N LYS A 35 -25.81 -35.38 25.32
CA LYS A 35 -26.98 -35.53 24.43
C LYS A 35 -26.65 -35.54 22.91
N PRO A 36 -25.71 -36.38 22.44
CA PRO A 36 -25.33 -36.42 21.01
C PRO A 36 -26.49 -36.82 20.08
N ASP A 37 -27.33 -37.77 20.49
CA ASP A 37 -28.51 -38.17 19.69
C ASP A 37 -29.48 -37.00 19.50
N ASN A 38 -29.68 -36.18 20.54
CA ASN A 38 -30.58 -35.02 20.46
C ASN A 38 -29.97 -33.92 19.58
N ALA A 39 -28.66 -33.69 19.64
CA ALA A 39 -27.97 -32.76 18.74
C ALA A 39 -28.10 -33.21 17.28
N THR A 40 -27.98 -34.52 17.01
CA THR A 40 -28.17 -35.08 15.67
C THR A 40 -29.60 -34.88 15.17
N ILE A 41 -30.61 -35.22 15.96
CA ILE A 41 -32.03 -35.03 15.61
C ILE A 41 -32.32 -33.55 15.33
N TYR A 42 -31.84 -32.66 16.18
CA TYR A 42 -32.02 -31.21 16.04
C TYR A 42 -31.43 -30.71 14.71
N MET A 43 -30.17 -31.07 14.42
CA MET A 43 -29.47 -30.58 13.23
C MET A 43 -29.98 -31.21 11.93
N GLU A 44 -30.34 -32.50 11.92
CA GLU A 44 -30.90 -33.17 10.75
C GLU A 44 -32.26 -32.58 10.35
N GLN A 45 -33.10 -32.26 11.33
CA GLN A 45 -34.38 -31.61 11.08
C GLN A 45 -34.18 -30.23 10.43
N ILE A 46 -33.21 -29.43 10.91
CA ILE A 46 -32.92 -28.12 10.31
C ILE A 46 -32.39 -28.30 8.88
N ARG A 47 -31.38 -29.15 8.67
CA ARG A 47 -30.76 -29.36 7.34
C ARG A 47 -31.70 -30.00 6.32
N THR A 48 -32.68 -30.77 6.77
CA THR A 48 -33.73 -31.32 5.88
C THR A 48 -34.61 -30.22 5.29
N ASN A 49 -34.94 -29.20 6.08
CA ASN A 49 -35.78 -28.09 5.63
C ASN A 49 -34.97 -26.97 4.95
N HIS A 50 -33.73 -26.76 5.41
CA HIS A 50 -32.86 -25.65 5.01
C HIS A 50 -31.44 -26.15 4.68
N PRO A 51 -31.28 -26.91 3.57
CA PRO A 51 -30.00 -27.57 3.26
C PRO A 51 -28.86 -26.58 2.98
N ASN A 52 -29.17 -25.40 2.42
CA ASN A 52 -28.19 -24.43 1.95
C ASN A 52 -28.05 -23.19 2.85
N SER A 53 -28.85 -23.06 3.91
CA SER A 53 -28.77 -21.91 4.80
C SER A 53 -27.45 -21.91 5.56
N PHE A 54 -26.90 -20.73 5.83
CA PHE A 54 -25.72 -20.61 6.69
C PHE A 54 -26.11 -20.91 8.14
N ILE A 55 -25.42 -21.87 8.75
CA ILE A 55 -25.64 -22.24 10.15
C ILE A 55 -24.30 -22.32 10.87
N ALA A 56 -24.17 -21.62 11.99
CA ALA A 56 -23.05 -21.77 12.91
C ALA A 56 -23.54 -22.23 14.28
N TYR A 57 -22.63 -22.71 15.12
CA TYR A 57 -22.90 -22.93 16.53
C TYR A 57 -21.85 -22.24 17.38
N THR A 58 -22.29 -21.64 18.49
CA THR A 58 -21.41 -21.13 19.53
C THR A 58 -21.40 -22.08 20.72
N THR A 59 -20.23 -22.18 21.37
CA THR A 59 -19.96 -23.11 22.48
C THR A 59 -18.67 -22.71 23.21
N PHE A 60 -18.18 -23.56 24.10
CA PHE A 60 -17.02 -23.32 24.96
C PHE A 60 -15.71 -23.08 24.20
N PRO A 61 -14.85 -22.16 24.67
CA PRO A 61 -13.53 -21.93 24.09
C PRO A 61 -12.50 -23.00 24.46
N ILE A 62 -12.68 -23.68 25.60
CA ILE A 62 -11.75 -24.70 26.13
C ILE A 62 -12.44 -26.07 26.14
N ILE A 63 -12.22 -26.86 25.08
CA ILE A 63 -12.87 -28.15 24.87
C ILE A 63 -12.56 -29.17 25.98
N ASP A 64 -11.33 -29.17 26.51
CA ASP A 64 -10.91 -30.15 27.52
C ASP A 64 -11.75 -30.12 28.82
N TYR A 65 -12.49 -29.02 29.10
CA TYR A 65 -13.41 -28.94 30.23
C TYR A 65 -14.84 -29.40 29.92
N HIS A 66 -15.19 -29.56 28.64
CA HIS A 66 -16.55 -29.81 28.17
C HIS A 66 -16.62 -31.00 27.20
N LEU A 67 -15.88 -32.07 27.48
CA LEU A 67 -15.73 -33.24 26.60
C LEU A 67 -17.04 -33.98 26.28
N ASN A 68 -18.07 -33.80 27.11
CA ASN A 68 -19.39 -34.41 26.89
C ASN A 68 -20.27 -33.60 25.95
N PHE A 69 -19.85 -32.40 25.55
CA PHE A 69 -20.58 -31.59 24.58
C PHE A 69 -20.50 -32.23 23.18
N PRO A 70 -21.62 -32.28 22.42
CA PRO A 70 -21.69 -32.97 21.13
C PRO A 70 -21.08 -32.16 19.97
N TYR A 71 -19.77 -31.91 20.04
CA TYR A 71 -19.02 -31.15 19.03
C TYR A 71 -19.08 -31.79 17.65
N LEU A 72 -19.03 -33.12 17.57
CA LEU A 72 -19.01 -33.83 16.30
C LEU A 72 -20.35 -33.70 15.58
N GLU A 73 -21.45 -33.78 16.31
CA GLU A 73 -22.80 -33.71 15.80
C GLU A 73 -23.12 -32.30 15.31
N PHE A 74 -22.90 -31.27 16.13
CA PHE A 74 -23.05 -29.88 15.68
C PHE A 74 -22.10 -29.56 14.53
N GLY A 75 -20.81 -29.89 14.71
CA GLY A 75 -19.79 -29.67 13.70
C GLY A 75 -20.14 -30.32 12.37
N LYS A 76 -20.70 -31.54 12.32
CA LYS A 76 -21.02 -32.21 11.06
C LYS A 76 -22.00 -31.42 10.19
N TYR A 77 -22.96 -30.75 10.83
CA TYR A 77 -24.07 -30.08 10.15
C TYR A 77 -23.92 -28.56 10.06
N CYS A 78 -23.04 -27.91 10.83
CA CYS A 78 -22.80 -26.46 10.74
C CYS A 78 -21.73 -26.10 9.69
N ASP A 79 -21.70 -24.83 9.30
CA ASP A 79 -20.75 -24.22 8.37
C ASP A 79 -19.56 -23.57 9.09
N ALA A 80 -19.77 -23.10 10.32
CA ALA A 80 -18.76 -22.51 11.19
C ALA A 80 -18.98 -22.88 12.65
N VAL A 81 -17.93 -22.73 13.45
CA VAL A 81 -18.00 -22.79 14.92
C VAL A 81 -17.54 -21.47 15.52
N MET A 82 -18.18 -21.05 16.60
CA MET A 82 -17.99 -19.74 17.20
C MET A 82 -17.70 -19.84 18.69
N PRO A 83 -16.47 -20.21 19.11
CA PRO A 83 -16.16 -20.39 20.52
C PRO A 83 -16.31 -19.08 21.31
N GLN A 84 -16.85 -19.16 22.52
CA GLN A 84 -17.12 -18.02 23.41
C GLN A 84 -15.86 -17.61 24.20
N VAL A 85 -15.07 -16.69 23.66
CA VAL A 85 -13.77 -16.23 24.18
C VAL A 85 -13.97 -15.10 25.20
N TYR A 86 -14.60 -15.42 26.34
CA TYR A 86 -14.89 -14.45 27.40
C TYR A 86 -13.73 -14.32 28.40
N TRP A 87 -12.66 -13.63 27.99
CA TRP A 87 -11.40 -13.58 28.72
C TRP A 87 -11.54 -13.08 30.16
N LYS A 88 -12.38 -12.07 30.38
CA LYS A 88 -12.58 -11.47 31.71
C LYS A 88 -13.36 -12.41 32.63
N GLU A 89 -14.40 -13.06 32.13
CA GLU A 89 -15.15 -14.08 32.87
C GLU A 89 -14.27 -15.28 33.24
N ILE A 90 -13.39 -15.70 32.32
CA ILE A 90 -12.44 -16.80 32.53
C ILE A 90 -11.28 -16.39 33.44
N GLY A 91 -11.05 -15.08 33.61
CA GLY A 91 -10.01 -14.54 34.49
C GLY A 91 -8.61 -14.50 33.86
N VAL A 92 -8.52 -14.32 32.54
CA VAL A 92 -7.27 -14.24 31.77
C VAL A 92 -7.23 -12.96 30.92
N SER A 93 -6.07 -12.65 30.32
CA SER A 93 -5.97 -11.56 29.33
C SER A 93 -6.59 -11.96 27.98
N PRO A 94 -6.93 -11.00 27.10
CA PRO A 94 -7.38 -11.29 25.73
C PRO A 94 -6.42 -12.23 24.98
N GLU A 95 -5.11 -11.94 25.03
CA GLU A 95 -4.05 -12.77 24.44
C GLU A 95 -4.01 -14.18 25.04
N GLY A 96 -4.07 -14.30 26.36
CA GLY A 96 -4.10 -15.59 27.04
C GLY A 96 -5.29 -16.43 26.61
N MET A 97 -6.45 -15.79 26.43
CA MET A 97 -7.68 -16.48 26.02
C MET A 97 -7.62 -16.97 24.58
N ILE A 98 -7.14 -16.15 23.64
CA ILE A 98 -6.97 -16.54 22.23
C ILE A 98 -5.99 -17.70 22.09
N ASN A 99 -4.81 -17.60 22.72
CA ASN A 99 -3.80 -18.65 22.66
C ASN A 99 -4.30 -19.98 23.25
N TRP A 100 -5.08 -19.91 24.33
CA TRP A 100 -5.64 -21.10 24.95
C TRP A 100 -6.73 -21.74 24.08
N MET A 101 -7.65 -20.93 23.56
CA MET A 101 -8.68 -21.40 22.63
C MET A 101 -8.05 -22.04 21.39
N GLU A 102 -7.08 -21.38 20.76
CA GLU A 102 -6.38 -21.89 19.58
C GLU A 102 -5.70 -23.24 19.86
N THR A 103 -5.01 -23.36 20.99
CA THR A 103 -4.37 -24.62 21.41
C THR A 103 -5.39 -25.75 21.53
N GLN A 104 -6.54 -25.47 22.14
CA GLN A 104 -7.60 -26.45 22.38
C GLN A 104 -8.27 -26.87 21.07
N TRP A 105 -8.71 -25.91 20.27
CA TRP A 105 -9.40 -26.19 19.02
C TRP A 105 -8.48 -26.85 17.99
N ASN A 106 -7.20 -26.47 17.90
CA ASN A 106 -6.26 -27.14 17.01
C ASN A 106 -6.01 -28.60 17.42
N LYS A 107 -5.84 -28.87 18.72
CA LYS A 107 -5.69 -30.23 19.26
C LYS A 107 -6.89 -31.12 18.86
N TRP A 108 -8.11 -30.62 19.09
CA TRP A 108 -9.33 -31.40 18.84
C TRP A 108 -9.67 -31.50 17.35
N HIS A 109 -9.50 -30.44 16.56
CA HIS A 109 -9.62 -30.51 15.11
C HIS A 109 -8.68 -31.54 14.49
N ASN A 110 -7.44 -31.64 14.97
CA ASN A 110 -6.51 -32.67 14.51
C ASN A 110 -6.99 -34.08 14.92
N THR A 111 -7.38 -34.24 16.19
CA THR A 111 -7.92 -35.51 16.71
C THR A 111 -9.15 -35.99 15.91
N TRP A 112 -10.09 -35.10 15.60
CA TRP A 112 -11.29 -35.43 14.83
C TRP A 112 -10.97 -35.77 13.38
N LYS A 113 -10.05 -35.06 12.72
CA LYS A 113 -9.58 -35.42 11.38
C LYS A 113 -8.97 -36.81 11.36
N GLU A 114 -8.07 -37.11 12.29
CA GLU A 114 -7.38 -38.40 12.41
C GLU A 114 -8.36 -39.55 12.70
N SER A 115 -9.44 -39.25 13.42
CA SER A 115 -10.49 -40.23 13.77
C SER A 115 -11.58 -40.38 12.69
N GLY A 116 -11.40 -39.77 11.51
CA GLY A 116 -12.36 -39.88 10.39
C GLY A 116 -13.57 -38.93 10.47
N ASN A 117 -13.57 -37.97 11.40
CA ASN A 117 -14.63 -36.98 11.59
C ASN A 117 -14.27 -35.61 10.99
N SER A 118 -13.62 -35.60 9.82
CA SER A 118 -13.19 -34.36 9.16
C SER A 118 -14.36 -33.43 8.79
N LEU A 119 -15.57 -33.97 8.62
CA LEU A 119 -16.78 -33.19 8.36
C LEU A 119 -17.16 -32.28 9.53
N SER A 120 -16.69 -32.57 10.74
CA SER A 120 -16.98 -31.77 11.94
C SER A 120 -15.95 -30.68 12.19
N VAL A 121 -14.88 -30.61 11.40
CA VAL A 121 -13.89 -29.52 11.49
C VAL A 121 -14.33 -28.34 10.65
N LYS A 122 -14.55 -27.19 11.30
CA LYS A 122 -15.10 -25.99 10.67
C LYS A 122 -14.20 -24.77 10.84
N PRO A 123 -14.34 -23.76 9.96
CA PRO A 123 -13.84 -22.42 10.23
C PRO A 123 -14.28 -21.93 11.62
N ILE A 124 -13.34 -21.31 12.33
CA ILE A 124 -13.55 -20.77 13.67
C ILE A 124 -13.79 -19.26 13.54
N VAL A 125 -14.86 -18.76 14.15
CA VAL A 125 -15.21 -17.33 14.24
C VAL A 125 -15.48 -16.99 15.70
N PRO A 126 -14.46 -16.58 16.48
CA PRO A 126 -14.61 -16.39 17.92
C PRO A 126 -15.63 -15.31 18.30
N ILE A 127 -16.34 -15.54 19.41
CA ILE A 127 -17.22 -14.55 20.05
C ILE A 127 -16.52 -14.01 21.30
N GLY A 128 -16.08 -12.77 21.26
CA GLY A 128 -15.44 -12.10 22.39
C GLY A 128 -16.43 -11.50 23.38
N GLN A 129 -15.88 -11.02 24.49
CA GLN A 129 -16.63 -10.33 25.54
C GLN A 129 -16.76 -8.83 25.24
N GLY A 130 -17.95 -8.29 25.45
CA GLY A 130 -18.31 -6.88 25.25
C GLY A 130 -18.94 -6.22 26.48
N TRP A 131 -19.15 -6.97 27.56
CA TRP A 131 -19.56 -6.44 28.87
C TRP A 131 -18.37 -6.45 29.84
N ASP A 132 -18.34 -5.52 30.80
CA ASP A 132 -17.30 -5.44 31.85
C ASP A 132 -15.84 -5.49 31.32
N VAL A 133 -15.64 -4.93 30.13
CA VAL A 133 -14.35 -4.80 29.45
C VAL A 133 -14.22 -3.39 28.89
N THR A 134 -12.97 -2.96 28.67
CA THR A 134 -12.62 -1.65 28.11
C THR A 134 -12.55 -1.67 26.59
N GLY A 135 -12.57 -0.48 25.95
CA GLY A 135 -12.38 -0.38 24.49
C GLY A 135 -11.02 -0.92 24.06
N GLY A 136 -9.97 -0.63 24.83
CA GLY A 136 -8.62 -1.16 24.57
C GLY A 136 -8.50 -2.69 24.66
N GLU A 137 -9.29 -3.36 25.51
CA GLU A 137 -9.35 -4.82 25.52
C GLU A 137 -10.03 -5.38 24.27
N ILE A 138 -11.08 -4.70 23.77
CA ILE A 138 -11.76 -5.07 22.53
C ILE A 138 -10.84 -4.88 21.32
N GLU A 139 -10.12 -3.75 21.25
CA GLU A 139 -9.10 -3.49 20.22
C GLU A 139 -8.03 -4.59 20.22
N GLN A 140 -7.46 -4.89 21.39
CA GLN A 140 -6.46 -5.95 21.54
C GLN A 140 -7.02 -7.31 21.07
N PHE A 141 -8.25 -7.65 21.46
CA PHE A 141 -8.90 -8.89 21.05
C PHE A 141 -9.08 -8.96 19.52
N CYS A 142 -9.57 -7.88 18.88
CA CYS A 142 -9.73 -7.84 17.43
C CYS A 142 -8.41 -7.95 16.67
N ASP A 143 -7.36 -7.27 17.13
CA ASP A 143 -6.02 -7.36 16.55
C ASP A 143 -5.48 -8.80 16.63
N LEU A 144 -5.66 -9.46 17.77
CA LEU A 144 -5.26 -10.86 17.96
C LEU A 144 -6.02 -11.79 17.01
N ILE A 145 -7.34 -11.62 16.88
CA ILE A 145 -8.17 -12.41 15.96
C ILE A 145 -7.65 -12.29 14.53
N TYR A 146 -7.37 -11.07 14.07
CA TYR A 146 -6.81 -10.82 12.74
C TYR A 146 -5.41 -11.44 12.57
N ASN A 147 -4.51 -11.23 13.55
CA ASN A 147 -3.13 -11.70 13.49
C ASN A 147 -3.01 -13.23 13.49
N HIS A 148 -3.94 -13.93 14.17
CA HIS A 148 -4.03 -15.40 14.14
C HIS A 148 -4.70 -15.94 12.87
N GLY A 149 -5.18 -15.07 11.96
CA GLY A 149 -5.74 -15.45 10.67
C GLY A 149 -7.19 -15.93 10.71
N TYR A 150 -7.93 -15.61 11.77
CA TYR A 150 -9.37 -15.86 11.82
C TYR A 150 -10.11 -14.92 10.88
N ILE A 151 -11.22 -15.41 10.31
CA ILE A 151 -11.94 -14.74 9.20
C ILE A 151 -13.05 -13.78 9.65
N GLY A 152 -13.26 -13.64 10.96
CA GLY A 152 -14.34 -12.82 11.51
C GLY A 152 -14.30 -12.78 13.04
N VAL A 153 -15.00 -11.80 13.61
CA VAL A 153 -15.13 -11.60 15.05
C VAL A 153 -16.54 -11.14 15.38
N SER A 154 -17.07 -11.64 16.49
CA SER A 154 -18.35 -11.21 17.06
C SER A 154 -18.15 -10.88 18.53
N LEU A 155 -19.04 -10.06 19.11
CA LEU A 155 -19.02 -9.73 20.53
C LEU A 155 -20.37 -10.04 21.17
N TRP A 156 -20.32 -10.71 22.32
CA TRP A 156 -21.43 -10.77 23.27
C TRP A 156 -21.07 -9.87 24.46
N ARG A 157 -21.91 -9.00 25.00
CA ARG A 157 -23.33 -8.76 24.75
C ARG A 157 -23.52 -7.33 24.25
N TYR A 158 -23.82 -7.16 22.97
CA TYR A 158 -23.88 -5.84 22.32
C TYR A 158 -24.74 -4.79 23.07
N GLY A 159 -25.84 -5.21 23.70
CA GLY A 159 -26.75 -4.32 24.45
C GLY A 159 -26.17 -3.72 25.73
N THR A 160 -24.98 -4.16 26.16
CA THR A 160 -24.28 -3.64 27.35
C THR A 160 -22.97 -2.93 27.02
N MET A 161 -22.61 -2.85 25.74
CA MET A 161 -21.39 -2.16 25.31
C MET A 161 -21.53 -0.64 25.50
N SER A 162 -20.49 -0.01 26.07
CA SER A 162 -20.35 1.45 26.11
C SER A 162 -20.10 2.00 24.71
N MET A 163 -20.20 3.33 24.52
CA MET A 163 -19.85 3.95 23.24
C MET A 163 -18.39 3.69 22.87
N GLU A 164 -17.47 3.78 23.84
CA GLU A 164 -16.05 3.43 23.68
C GLU A 164 -15.87 2.00 23.14
N ASN A 165 -16.62 1.04 23.67
CA ASN A 165 -16.56 -0.35 23.23
C ASN A 165 -17.14 -0.53 21.81
N TRP A 166 -18.16 0.24 21.45
CA TRP A 166 -18.70 0.27 20.09
C TRP A 166 -17.71 0.88 19.10
N ASP A 167 -17.06 1.97 19.46
CA ASP A 167 -16.04 2.63 18.63
C ASP A 167 -14.83 1.70 18.42
N ALA A 168 -14.34 1.07 19.49
CA ALA A 168 -13.32 0.03 19.43
C ALA A 168 -13.72 -1.11 18.48
N TYR A 169 -14.94 -1.63 18.60
CA TYR A 169 -15.42 -2.71 17.73
C TYR A 169 -15.60 -2.28 16.26
N ALA A 170 -16.01 -1.04 16.01
CA ALA A 170 -16.12 -0.49 14.65
C ALA A 170 -14.77 -0.36 13.94
N ASN A 171 -13.68 -0.19 14.71
CA ASN A 171 -12.31 -0.22 14.20
C ASN A 171 -11.81 -1.65 13.88
N CYS A 172 -12.47 -2.69 14.39
CA CYS A 172 -12.09 -4.07 14.12
C CYS A 172 -12.30 -4.41 12.64
N PHE A 173 -11.33 -5.10 12.03
CA PHE A 173 -11.31 -5.38 10.59
C PHE A 173 -11.35 -4.14 9.68
N VAL A 174 -10.95 -2.96 10.16
CA VAL A 174 -10.38 -1.97 9.25
C VAL A 174 -9.10 -2.60 8.70
N LEU A 175 -9.22 -3.29 7.56
CA LEU A 175 -8.07 -3.77 6.79
C LEU A 175 -7.06 -2.62 6.74
N PRO A 176 -5.75 -2.88 6.91
CA PRO A 176 -4.76 -1.83 6.69
C PRO A 176 -5.08 -1.20 5.34
N GLN A 177 -5.30 0.11 5.33
CA GLN A 177 -5.61 0.80 4.10
C GLN A 177 -4.39 0.65 3.19
N THR A 178 -4.50 -0.21 2.19
CA THR A 178 -3.50 -0.41 1.16
C THR A 178 -3.95 0.29 -0.11
N GLY A 179 -3.00 0.55 -0.99
CA GLY A 179 -3.30 1.21 -2.23
C GLY A 179 -2.03 1.55 -2.99
N LYS A 180 -2.18 2.50 -3.90
CA LYS A 180 -1.11 2.95 -4.78
C LYS A 180 -1.06 4.47 -4.85
N VAL A 181 0.15 5.00 -4.76
CA VAL A 181 0.46 6.37 -5.13
C VAL A 181 0.99 6.38 -6.55
N SER A 182 0.52 7.31 -7.36
CA SER A 182 0.99 7.51 -8.74
C SER A 182 1.08 8.99 -9.09
N VAL A 183 1.86 9.29 -10.13
CA VAL A 183 1.94 10.63 -10.70
C VAL A 183 1.34 10.56 -12.11
N SER A 184 0.38 11.44 -12.38
CA SER A 184 -0.31 11.49 -13.67
C SER A 184 0.67 11.73 -14.82
N ASN A 185 0.41 11.10 -15.96
CA ASN A 185 1.09 11.36 -17.23
C ASN A 185 0.31 12.34 -18.13
N SER A 186 -0.66 13.09 -17.59
CA SER A 186 -1.54 13.99 -18.34
C SER A 186 -0.82 15.10 -19.11
N TYR A 187 0.36 15.54 -18.65
CA TYR A 187 1.23 16.48 -19.38
C TYR A 187 2.13 15.79 -20.44
N GLY A 188 1.93 14.49 -20.65
CA GLY A 188 2.68 13.63 -21.53
C GLY A 188 3.89 12.96 -20.87
N THR A 189 4.46 11.97 -21.55
CA THR A 189 5.72 11.32 -21.16
C THR A 189 6.90 11.90 -21.95
N ALA A 190 8.13 11.67 -21.48
CA ALA A 190 9.33 12.04 -22.26
C ALA A 190 9.29 11.50 -23.69
N ASN A 191 8.80 10.26 -23.86
CA ASN A 191 8.59 9.65 -25.18
C ASN A 191 7.65 10.49 -26.06
N GLN A 192 6.48 10.87 -25.55
CA GLN A 192 5.53 11.68 -26.31
C GLN A 192 6.10 13.04 -26.69
N ARG A 193 6.82 13.71 -25.77
CA ARG A 193 7.41 15.05 -26.00
C ARG A 193 8.58 15.05 -26.97
N THR A 194 9.26 13.92 -27.13
CA THR A 194 10.42 13.78 -28.03
C THR A 194 10.08 13.06 -29.33
N SER A 195 8.82 12.67 -29.54
CA SER A 195 8.38 11.88 -30.70
C SER A 195 8.70 12.49 -32.07
N GLY A 196 8.79 13.83 -32.15
CA GLY A 196 9.17 14.55 -33.37
C GLY A 196 10.65 14.92 -33.47
N TRP A 197 11.47 14.55 -32.49
CA TRP A 197 12.91 14.78 -32.55
C TRP A 197 13.56 13.81 -33.53
N THR A 198 14.72 14.18 -34.07
CA THR A 198 15.54 13.30 -34.91
C THR A 198 15.84 11.99 -34.16
N PHE A 199 15.93 12.05 -32.83
CA PHE A 199 16.15 10.93 -31.93
C PHE A 199 15.16 10.93 -30.75
N PRO A 200 13.96 10.33 -30.90
CA PRO A 200 12.97 10.27 -29.83
C PRO A 200 13.42 9.34 -28.69
N THR A 201 13.02 9.66 -27.46
CA THR A 201 13.22 8.76 -26.30
C THR A 201 12.15 7.66 -26.31
N SER A 202 12.40 6.51 -25.68
CA SER A 202 11.39 5.45 -25.49
C SER A 202 10.92 5.35 -24.03
N TYR A 203 11.07 6.43 -23.26
CA TYR A 203 10.87 6.41 -21.81
C TYR A 203 9.45 6.86 -21.43
N ASN A 204 8.63 5.91 -20.98
CA ASN A 204 7.21 6.11 -20.70
C ASN A 204 6.95 6.40 -19.20
N ALA A 205 7.61 7.41 -18.64
CA ALA A 205 7.42 7.85 -17.26
C ALA A 205 6.93 9.32 -17.20
N PRO A 206 6.29 9.76 -16.09
CA PRO A 206 5.91 11.16 -15.88
C PRO A 206 7.14 12.08 -15.81
N VAL A 207 7.16 13.11 -16.65
CA VAL A 207 8.25 14.10 -16.74
C VAL A 207 7.65 15.50 -16.78
N PHE A 208 8.21 16.41 -15.98
CA PHE A 208 7.71 17.76 -15.79
C PHE A 208 8.84 18.78 -15.94
N ARG A 209 8.58 19.86 -16.65
CA ARG A 209 9.48 21.01 -16.68
C ARG A 209 9.37 21.81 -15.40
N ARG A 210 10.53 22.07 -14.80
CA ARG A 210 10.67 22.85 -13.57
C ARG A 210 9.93 24.19 -13.67
N GLY A 211 8.93 24.38 -12.82
CA GLY A 211 8.11 25.60 -12.73
C GLY A 211 7.17 25.88 -13.90
N LYS A 212 7.04 24.96 -14.88
CA LYS A 212 6.13 25.13 -16.04
C LYS A 212 5.00 24.11 -16.07
N ASP A 213 5.32 22.84 -15.79
CA ASP A 213 4.34 21.77 -15.76
C ASP A 213 4.02 21.44 -14.30
N ASN A 214 2.73 21.32 -13.95
CA ASN A 214 2.31 21.08 -12.56
C ASN A 214 1.99 19.60 -12.36
N PRO A 215 2.76 18.87 -11.53
CA PRO A 215 2.51 17.45 -11.29
C PRO A 215 1.15 17.22 -10.63
N THR A 216 0.41 16.22 -11.13
CA THR A 216 -0.80 15.72 -10.43
C THR A 216 -0.45 14.42 -9.72
N PHE A 217 -0.61 14.40 -8.40
CA PHE A 217 -0.43 13.22 -7.57
C PHE A 217 -1.77 12.56 -7.32
N ILE A 218 -1.78 11.23 -7.35
CA ILE A 218 -2.98 10.42 -7.19
C ILE A 218 -2.69 9.34 -6.17
N LEU A 219 -3.57 9.20 -5.18
CA LEU A 219 -3.57 8.11 -4.22
C LEU A 219 -4.87 7.33 -4.43
N THR A 220 -4.77 6.06 -4.76
CA THR A 220 -5.93 5.15 -4.95
C THR A 220 -5.86 4.04 -3.92
N LEU A 221 -6.95 3.83 -3.21
CA LEU A 221 -7.10 2.78 -2.20
C LEU A 221 -7.60 1.49 -2.83
N ASP A 222 -7.13 0.36 -2.31
CA ASP A 222 -7.62 -0.97 -2.71
C ASP A 222 -9.03 -1.23 -2.16
N ASN A 223 -9.37 -0.60 -1.03
CA ASN A 223 -10.63 -0.74 -0.32
C ASN A 223 -11.26 0.62 -0.04
N ARG A 224 -12.58 0.63 0.13
CA ARG A 224 -13.32 1.85 0.49
C ARG A 224 -12.95 2.29 1.91
N ILE A 225 -12.91 3.60 2.13
CA ILE A 225 -12.79 4.15 3.48
C ILE A 225 -14.06 3.76 4.28
N PRO A 226 -13.93 3.21 5.50
CA PRO A 226 -15.07 2.86 6.34
C PRO A 226 -15.96 4.08 6.61
N ALA A 227 -17.28 3.87 6.63
CA ALA A 227 -18.22 4.94 6.90
C ALA A 227 -18.02 5.51 8.32
N GLY A 228 -17.95 6.84 8.43
CA GLY A 228 -17.76 7.55 9.71
C GLY A 228 -16.36 8.11 9.93
N TYR A 229 -15.35 7.70 9.15
CA TYR A 229 -14.02 8.30 9.20
C TYR A 229 -13.84 9.34 8.11
N ILE A 230 -13.24 10.48 8.46
CA ILE A 230 -12.90 11.52 7.51
C ILE A 230 -11.37 11.57 7.40
N TYR A 231 -10.85 11.19 6.23
CA TYR A 231 -9.41 11.19 5.94
C TYR A 231 -9.07 12.22 4.87
N ASP A 232 -7.91 12.83 5.02
CA ASP A 232 -7.20 13.54 3.96
C ASP A 232 -6.10 12.65 3.39
N ALA A 233 -5.83 12.80 2.08
CA ALA A 233 -4.58 12.28 1.52
C ALA A 233 -3.48 13.33 1.66
N LEU A 234 -2.46 13.02 2.46
CA LEU A 234 -1.24 13.80 2.58
C LEU A 234 -0.22 13.33 1.55
N PHE A 235 0.23 14.26 0.70
CA PHE A 235 1.30 14.05 -0.26
C PHE A 235 2.54 14.82 0.16
N GLU A 236 3.62 14.11 0.44
CA GLU A 236 4.93 14.68 0.79
C GLU A 236 5.86 14.58 -0.42
N VAL A 237 6.35 15.71 -0.91
CA VAL A 237 7.22 15.78 -2.09
C VAL A 237 8.66 15.98 -1.65
N TYR A 238 9.54 15.12 -2.14
CA TYR A 238 10.97 15.15 -1.86
C TYR A 238 11.74 15.49 -3.13
N SER A 239 12.57 16.52 -3.04
CA SER A 239 13.53 16.85 -4.09
C SER A 239 14.74 15.91 -4.05
N PRO A 240 15.48 15.78 -5.16
CA PRO A 240 16.78 15.13 -5.21
C PRO A 240 17.67 15.49 -4.02
N ASN A 241 18.28 14.48 -3.42
CA ASN A 241 19.27 14.59 -2.33
C ASN A 241 18.78 15.30 -1.05
N ASN A 242 17.47 15.55 -0.92
CA ASN A 242 16.88 16.11 0.28
C ASN A 242 16.19 15.01 1.11
N PRO A 243 16.63 14.76 2.36
CA PRO A 243 15.96 13.79 3.24
C PRO A 243 14.57 14.24 3.69
N ASP A 244 14.31 15.55 3.67
CA ASP A 244 13.09 16.17 4.14
C ASP A 244 12.18 16.58 2.96
N PRO A 245 10.85 16.55 3.15
CA PRO A 245 9.93 16.99 2.12
C PRO A 245 10.07 18.50 1.91
N ILE A 246 10.14 18.91 0.64
CA ILE A 246 10.13 20.33 0.26
C ILE A 246 8.71 20.93 0.33
N THR A 247 7.69 20.07 0.36
CA THR A 247 6.30 20.45 0.58
C THR A 247 5.49 19.24 1.05
N SER A 248 4.45 19.54 1.82
CA SER A 248 3.45 18.59 2.28
C SER A 248 2.08 19.17 1.97
N ILE A 249 1.38 18.58 0.99
CA ILE A 249 0.10 19.09 0.49
C ILE A 249 -1.01 18.07 0.74
N LYS A 250 -2.17 18.54 1.14
CA LYS A 250 -3.33 17.70 1.42
C LYS A 250 -4.36 17.80 0.30
N SER A 251 -4.85 16.65 -0.14
CA SER A 251 -6.03 16.55 -0.99
C SER A 251 -7.22 16.16 -0.12
N HIS A 252 -8.27 16.98 -0.18
CA HIS A 252 -9.57 16.63 0.36
C HIS A 252 -10.37 15.83 -0.68
N PHE A 253 -11.25 14.95 -0.20
CA PHE A 253 -12.13 14.07 -0.98
C PHE A 253 -12.58 14.67 -2.32
N TYR A 254 -12.03 14.16 -3.41
CA TYR A 254 -12.45 14.48 -4.76
C TYR A 254 -12.14 13.28 -5.64
N TYR A 255 -13.17 12.52 -5.98
CA TYR A 255 -13.45 11.89 -7.29
C TYR A 255 -14.36 10.67 -7.12
N ASP A 256 -14.08 9.83 -6.12
CA ASP A 256 -14.84 8.64 -5.70
C ASP A 256 -14.35 8.20 -4.30
N ASP A 257 -15.04 7.28 -3.62
CA ASP A 257 -14.65 6.83 -2.26
C ASP A 257 -13.35 5.98 -2.22
N TYR A 258 -12.55 6.04 -3.29
CA TYR A 258 -11.35 5.25 -3.49
C TYR A 258 -10.13 6.10 -3.87
N SER A 259 -10.30 7.32 -4.37
CA SER A 259 -9.21 8.08 -4.98
C SER A 259 -9.12 9.53 -4.49
N PHE A 260 -7.88 9.97 -4.28
CA PHE A 260 -7.52 11.35 -3.97
C PHE A 260 -6.59 11.87 -5.03
N ALA A 261 -6.76 13.12 -5.45
CA ALA A 261 -5.88 13.75 -6.41
C ALA A 261 -5.57 15.21 -6.03
N ILE A 262 -4.34 15.64 -6.28
CA ILE A 262 -3.95 17.04 -6.11
C ILE A 262 -2.93 17.46 -7.16
N ILE A 263 -3.05 18.70 -7.62
CA ILE A 263 -2.08 19.35 -8.48
C ILE A 263 -1.12 20.13 -7.60
N TRP A 264 0.18 19.83 -7.71
CA TRP A 264 1.22 20.61 -7.06
C TRP A 264 1.69 21.75 -7.97
N CYS A 265 1.42 22.98 -7.55
CA CYS A 265 1.74 24.20 -8.29
C CYS A 265 3.09 24.82 -7.86
N TRP A 266 4.07 23.99 -7.52
CA TRP A 266 5.40 24.43 -7.07
C TRP A 266 5.36 25.34 -5.82
N THR A 267 4.51 24.99 -4.86
CA THR A 267 4.37 25.71 -3.59
C THR A 267 4.95 24.91 -2.42
N ASP A 268 5.35 25.60 -1.37
CA ASP A 268 5.62 25.01 -0.06
C ASP A 268 4.32 24.55 0.63
N SER A 269 4.46 24.04 1.86
CA SER A 269 3.32 23.54 2.66
C SER A 269 2.33 24.63 3.09
N ASP A 270 2.77 25.90 3.09
CA ASP A 270 1.94 27.06 3.44
C ASP A 270 1.27 27.68 2.19
N GLY A 271 1.55 27.12 1.01
CA GLY A 271 1.01 27.60 -0.27
C GLY A 271 1.81 28.75 -0.89
N ASN A 272 2.98 29.11 -0.34
CA ASN A 272 3.85 30.10 -0.95
C ASN A 272 4.58 29.49 -2.15
N THR A 273 4.73 30.26 -3.23
CA THR A 273 5.49 29.82 -4.39
C THR A 273 6.96 29.59 -4.02
N LEU A 274 7.47 28.40 -4.35
CA LEU A 274 8.88 28.07 -4.19
C LEU A 274 9.73 28.85 -5.19
N ASP A 275 10.95 29.19 -4.79
CA ASP A 275 11.92 29.75 -5.71
C ASP A 275 12.40 28.67 -6.70
N ILE A 276 11.75 28.66 -7.86
CA ILE A 276 11.98 27.72 -8.96
C ILE A 276 13.45 27.71 -9.40
N SER A 277 14.17 28.83 -9.27
CA SER A 277 15.57 28.93 -9.68
C SER A 277 16.49 28.07 -8.81
N ASN A 278 16.10 27.81 -7.57
CA ASN A 278 16.83 27.03 -6.58
C ASN A 278 16.37 25.56 -6.49
N LEU A 279 15.29 25.18 -7.17
CA LEU A 279 14.81 23.80 -7.17
C LEU A 279 15.68 22.94 -8.10
N PRO A 280 16.19 21.78 -7.65
CA PRO A 280 17.01 20.94 -8.50
C PRO A 280 16.21 20.25 -9.62
N VAL A 281 16.86 19.88 -10.71
CA VAL A 281 16.35 18.88 -11.64
C VAL A 281 16.75 17.47 -11.18
N GLY A 282 16.06 16.44 -11.69
CA GLY A 282 16.36 15.05 -11.38
C GLY A 282 15.14 14.23 -10.96
N THR A 283 15.38 13.24 -10.11
CA THR A 283 14.37 12.30 -9.63
C THR A 283 13.74 12.81 -8.35
N TYR A 284 12.45 13.15 -8.44
CA TYR A 284 11.62 13.49 -7.29
C TYR A 284 10.86 12.26 -6.82
N ILE A 285 10.52 12.26 -5.53
CA ILE A 285 9.69 11.22 -4.91
C ILE A 285 8.47 11.93 -4.31
N VAL A 286 7.28 11.39 -4.57
CA VAL A 286 6.09 11.72 -3.79
C VAL A 286 5.73 10.52 -2.93
N LYS A 287 5.51 10.75 -1.64
CA LYS A 287 4.95 9.78 -0.70
C LYS A 287 3.51 10.17 -0.40
N GLY A 288 2.61 9.20 -0.37
CA GLY A 288 1.20 9.42 -0.03
C GLY A 288 0.83 8.66 1.23
N SER A 289 0.14 9.34 2.15
CA SER A 289 -0.41 8.77 3.37
C SER A 289 -1.86 9.21 3.55
N LEU A 290 -2.67 8.38 4.20
CA LEU A 290 -3.95 8.83 4.76
C LEU A 290 -3.70 9.44 6.15
N VAL A 291 -4.36 10.55 6.43
CA VAL A 291 -4.31 11.24 7.73
C VAL A 291 -5.73 11.45 8.21
N ASN A 292 -6.05 11.00 9.42
CA ASN A 292 -7.35 11.23 10.02
C ASN A 292 -7.48 12.74 10.34
N ILE A 293 -8.60 13.36 9.94
CA ILE A 293 -8.84 14.78 10.21
C ILE A 293 -8.99 15.05 11.71
N ASP A 294 -9.60 14.11 12.44
CA ASP A 294 -9.87 14.23 13.88
C ASP A 294 -8.65 13.85 14.75
N ASP A 295 -7.74 13.05 14.20
CA ASP A 295 -6.43 12.74 14.80
C ASP A 295 -5.29 12.85 13.76
N PRO A 296 -4.76 14.07 13.55
CA PRO A 296 -3.71 14.30 12.56
C PRO A 296 -2.37 13.66 12.90
N SER A 297 -2.21 13.10 14.12
CA SER A 297 -0.98 12.43 14.55
C SER A 297 -0.87 11.01 13.96
N GLY A 298 -2.01 10.38 13.68
CA GLY A 298 -2.12 9.10 13.00
C GLY A 298 -1.97 9.25 11.49
N ARG A 299 -0.93 8.62 10.92
CA ARG A 299 -0.74 8.52 9.46
C ARG A 299 -0.62 7.07 9.02
N ILE A 300 -1.35 6.73 7.96
CA ILE A 300 -1.26 5.42 7.30
C ILE A 300 -0.50 5.61 6.00
N TYR A 301 0.72 5.11 5.93
CA TYR A 301 1.52 5.17 4.71
C TYR A 301 0.94 4.25 3.64
N ILE A 302 0.56 4.81 2.49
CA ILE A 302 -0.05 4.05 1.38
C ILE A 302 1.00 3.65 0.35
N GLY A 303 1.90 4.56 0.00
CA GLY A 303 2.93 4.26 -0.99
C GLY A 303 3.72 5.46 -1.45
N SER A 304 4.51 5.24 -2.51
CA SER A 304 5.27 6.31 -3.15
C SER A 304 5.38 6.11 -4.65
N SER A 305 5.62 7.20 -5.36
CA SER A 305 5.92 7.19 -6.79
C SER A 305 7.08 8.14 -7.08
N ARG A 306 7.83 7.81 -8.13
CA ARG A 306 8.87 8.67 -8.69
C ARG A 306 8.33 9.46 -9.86
N PHE A 307 8.83 10.67 -10.03
CA PHE A 307 8.66 11.48 -11.23
C PHE A 307 9.94 12.27 -11.51
N TYR A 308 10.05 12.79 -12.72
CA TYR A 308 11.25 13.46 -13.17
C TYR A 308 10.98 14.94 -13.41
N VAL A 309 11.88 15.77 -12.89
CA VAL A 309 11.89 17.20 -13.14
C VAL A 309 13.09 17.53 -14.01
N ILE A 310 12.87 18.28 -15.07
CA ILE A 310 13.89 18.68 -16.06
C ILE A 310 13.90 20.19 -16.22
N PHE A 311 14.95 20.71 -16.86
CA PHE A 311 14.91 22.07 -17.39
C PHE A 311 13.88 22.15 -18.54
N ASP A 312 13.59 23.38 -18.97
CA ASP A 312 12.73 23.57 -20.13
C ASP A 312 13.38 23.01 -21.41
N TYR A 313 12.53 22.62 -22.36
CA TYR A 313 12.99 22.13 -23.66
C TYR A 313 13.49 23.28 -24.52
N ASN A 314 14.65 23.10 -25.15
CA ASN A 314 14.99 23.92 -26.31
C ASN A 314 14.73 23.12 -27.59
N GLU A 315 13.61 23.44 -28.26
CA GLU A 315 13.16 22.79 -29.47
C GLU A 315 14.18 22.87 -30.62
N ASN A 316 15.05 23.88 -30.63
CA ASN A 316 16.02 24.08 -31.70
C ASN A 316 17.19 23.09 -31.65
N ILE A 317 17.57 22.66 -30.46
CA ILE A 317 18.72 21.77 -30.22
C ILE A 317 18.31 20.39 -29.71
N GLN A 318 17.00 20.17 -29.50
CA GLN A 318 16.42 18.87 -29.13
C GLN A 318 17.12 18.26 -27.90
N SER A 319 17.36 19.09 -26.88
CA SER A 319 18.02 18.69 -25.63
C SER A 319 17.20 19.11 -24.40
N PHE A 320 17.37 18.34 -23.33
CA PHE A 320 16.72 18.54 -22.03
C PHE A 320 17.56 19.37 -21.06
N VAL A 321 18.83 19.62 -21.38
CA VAL A 321 19.84 20.01 -20.38
C VAL A 321 20.68 21.23 -20.72
N THR A 322 20.81 21.70 -21.97
CA THR A 322 21.75 22.81 -22.25
C THR A 322 21.22 23.74 -23.34
N TRP A 323 21.61 25.01 -23.28
CA TRP A 323 21.77 25.94 -24.42
C TRP A 323 23.23 26.03 -24.86
N ASP A 324 24.16 25.58 -24.02
CA ASP A 324 25.59 25.73 -24.26
C ASP A 324 26.09 24.63 -25.17
N LYS A 325 26.74 25.10 -26.24
CA LYS A 325 27.56 24.27 -27.11
C LYS A 325 28.85 23.96 -26.36
N GLU A 326 29.27 22.70 -26.36
CA GLU A 326 30.61 22.36 -25.89
C GLU A 326 31.64 22.99 -26.85
N CYS A 327 32.59 23.76 -26.32
CA CYS A 327 33.68 24.29 -27.14
C CYS A 327 34.66 23.15 -27.43
N GLY A 328 34.62 22.58 -28.63
CA GLY A 328 35.75 21.80 -29.13
C GLY A 328 36.63 22.69 -30.00
N TYR A 329 37.92 22.40 -30.04
CA TYR A 329 38.84 23.15 -30.88
C TYR A 329 39.11 22.38 -32.17
N LEU A 330 39.28 23.10 -33.28
CA LEU A 330 39.73 22.53 -34.54
C LEU A 330 40.99 23.24 -34.98
N THR A 331 42.01 22.46 -35.33
CA THR A 331 43.20 23.00 -35.99
C THR A 331 42.87 23.27 -37.46
N GLY A 332 42.86 24.54 -37.87
CA GLY A 332 42.69 24.94 -39.26
C GLY A 332 43.87 24.50 -40.13
N GLY A 333 43.69 24.50 -41.46
CA GLY A 333 44.76 24.17 -42.42
C GLY A 333 45.95 25.15 -42.40
N ASP A 334 45.88 26.19 -41.58
CA ASP A 334 46.91 27.18 -41.29
C ASP A 334 47.62 26.95 -39.93
N ASN A 335 47.36 25.81 -39.29
CA ASN A 335 47.83 25.46 -37.94
C ASN A 335 47.31 26.37 -36.81
N ASN A 336 46.29 27.21 -37.05
CA ASN A 336 45.65 27.99 -35.99
C ASN A 336 44.50 27.19 -35.36
N ILE A 337 44.32 27.36 -34.06
CA ILE A 337 43.30 26.69 -33.26
C ILE A 337 42.04 27.56 -33.24
N TYR A 338 40.90 27.00 -33.65
CA TYR A 338 39.62 27.70 -33.66
C TYR A 338 38.61 27.04 -32.73
N ALA A 339 37.99 27.83 -31.84
CA ALA A 339 36.89 27.36 -31.00
C ALA A 339 35.65 27.10 -31.87
N ARG A 340 35.07 25.90 -31.75
CA ARG A 340 33.84 25.49 -32.41
C ARG A 340 32.88 24.87 -31.40
N GLY A 341 31.68 25.41 -31.32
CA GLY A 341 30.63 24.84 -30.47
C GLY A 341 30.04 23.55 -31.08
N TYR A 342 30.02 22.47 -30.32
CA TYR A 342 29.35 21.19 -30.61
C TYR A 342 28.10 21.02 -29.73
N ASP A 343 27.03 20.47 -30.31
CA ASP A 343 25.83 20.12 -29.55
C ASP A 343 26.02 18.74 -28.90
N LEU A 344 25.72 18.63 -27.60
CA LEU A 344 25.89 17.38 -26.85
C LEU A 344 24.68 16.46 -27.11
N HIS A 345 24.87 15.46 -27.96
CA HIS A 345 23.79 14.61 -28.44
C HIS A 345 23.68 13.29 -27.65
N LEU A 346 22.47 12.96 -27.18
CA LEU A 346 22.15 11.79 -26.36
C LEU A 346 21.37 10.74 -27.18
N TYR A 347 22.06 9.78 -27.80
CA TYR A 347 21.51 8.95 -28.89
C TYR A 347 20.82 7.63 -28.51
N ARG A 348 20.58 7.30 -27.22
CA ARG A 348 19.97 6.00 -26.81
C ARG A 348 19.02 6.11 -25.62
N SER A 349 17.96 5.31 -25.65
CA SER A 349 16.89 5.28 -24.63
C SER A 349 17.36 4.97 -23.20
N LYS A 350 18.49 4.26 -23.02
CA LYS A 350 19.10 4.01 -21.69
C LYS A 350 19.93 5.19 -21.18
N ILE A 351 20.49 6.00 -22.07
CA ILE A 351 21.29 7.18 -21.71
C ILE A 351 20.43 8.18 -20.96
N TRP A 352 19.15 8.31 -21.31
CA TRP A 352 18.27 9.28 -20.66
C TRP A 352 18.11 9.02 -19.15
N LYS A 353 17.91 7.75 -18.76
CA LYS A 353 17.84 7.36 -17.35
C LYS A 353 19.16 7.65 -16.64
N THR A 354 20.28 7.29 -17.26
CA THR A 354 21.62 7.56 -16.71
C THR A 354 21.89 9.06 -16.62
N ALA A 355 21.56 9.85 -17.64
CA ALA A 355 21.74 11.29 -17.66
C ALA A 355 20.95 11.95 -16.52
N ILE A 356 19.68 11.56 -16.33
CA ILE A 356 18.86 12.01 -15.19
C ILE A 356 19.47 11.64 -13.84
N GLU A 357 19.97 10.40 -13.70
CA GLU A 357 20.63 9.96 -12.47
C GLU A 357 21.89 10.79 -12.18
N TRP A 358 22.65 11.17 -13.21
CA TRP A 358 23.87 11.96 -13.09
C TRP A 358 23.60 13.44 -12.80
N VAL A 359 22.65 14.07 -13.49
CA VAL A 359 22.27 15.47 -13.23
C VAL A 359 21.39 15.62 -11.99
N ASN A 360 21.09 14.53 -11.29
CA ASN A 360 20.22 14.53 -10.12
C ASN A 360 20.73 15.51 -9.05
N GLY A 361 19.90 16.50 -8.70
CA GLY A 361 20.27 17.55 -7.77
C GLY A 361 20.87 18.81 -8.41
N ALA A 362 21.06 18.84 -9.74
CA ALA A 362 21.58 20.03 -10.40
C ALA A 362 20.58 21.19 -10.38
N VAL A 363 21.02 22.37 -9.97
CA VAL A 363 20.16 23.56 -9.89
C VAL A 363 20.31 24.44 -11.13
N THR A 364 21.50 24.48 -11.71
CA THR A 364 21.78 25.25 -12.93
C THR A 364 22.04 24.33 -14.12
N ILE A 365 21.88 24.89 -15.33
CA ILE A 365 22.24 24.22 -16.58
C ILE A 365 23.72 23.87 -16.58
N GLU A 366 24.58 24.82 -16.20
CA GLU A 366 26.03 24.65 -16.12
C GLU A 366 26.43 23.47 -15.21
N GLU A 367 25.80 23.34 -14.05
CA GLU A 367 26.05 22.21 -13.14
C GLU A 367 25.62 20.88 -13.75
N ALA A 368 24.48 20.85 -14.45
CA ALA A 368 24.03 19.64 -15.14
C ALA A 368 24.97 19.26 -16.29
N VAL A 369 25.49 20.25 -17.02
CA VAL A 369 26.49 20.05 -18.08
C VAL A 369 27.78 19.48 -17.49
N ASP A 370 28.36 20.09 -16.45
CA ASP A 370 29.58 19.60 -15.80
C ASP A 370 29.42 18.13 -15.34
N LYS A 371 28.29 17.80 -14.70
CA LYS A 371 28.00 16.42 -14.28
C LYS A 371 27.94 15.44 -15.45
N LEU A 372 27.35 15.82 -16.57
CA LEU A 372 27.30 14.99 -17.78
C LEU A 372 28.67 14.88 -18.46
N SER A 373 29.44 15.96 -18.50
CA SER A 373 30.81 15.96 -19.04
C SER A 373 31.72 15.01 -18.26
N ARG A 374 31.52 14.84 -16.95
CA ARG A 374 32.25 13.83 -16.15
C ARG A 374 31.88 12.40 -16.49
N LEU A 375 30.61 12.12 -16.82
CA LEU A 375 30.16 10.78 -17.24
C LEU A 375 30.88 10.32 -18.51
N VAL A 376 31.25 11.25 -19.39
CA VAL A 376 31.92 10.95 -20.64
C VAL A 376 33.46 10.90 -20.52
N ARG A 377 34.05 11.07 -19.32
CA ARG A 377 35.52 11.06 -19.09
C ARG A 377 36.04 9.76 -18.45
N ARG A 378 37.32 9.46 -18.66
CA ARG A 378 38.08 8.39 -18.00
C ARG A 378 38.68 8.85 -16.66
N ILE A 379 39.22 7.89 -15.89
CA ILE A 379 39.97 8.15 -14.64
C ILE A 379 41.27 8.94 -14.84
N ASP A 380 41.82 8.96 -16.06
CA ASP A 380 42.98 9.77 -16.46
C ASP A 380 42.57 11.07 -17.17
N GLY A 381 41.34 11.55 -16.95
CA GLY A 381 40.86 12.85 -17.47
C GLY A 381 40.36 12.84 -18.92
N ARG A 382 40.84 11.91 -19.74
CA ARG A 382 40.55 11.85 -21.19
C ARG A 382 39.08 11.53 -21.51
N MET A 383 38.55 12.17 -22.55
CA MET A 383 37.21 11.91 -23.09
C MET A 383 37.06 10.47 -23.64
N VAL A 384 35.91 9.85 -23.39
CA VAL A 384 35.48 8.53 -23.89
C VAL A 384 34.42 8.67 -24.97
N TYR A 385 33.59 9.71 -24.89
CA TYR A 385 32.39 9.90 -25.70
C TYR A 385 32.17 11.39 -26.03
N HIS A 386 32.43 11.83 -27.27
CA HIS A 386 31.94 13.14 -27.78
C HIS A 386 30.41 13.12 -28.03
N HIS A 387 29.89 11.91 -28.14
CA HIS A 387 28.52 11.53 -28.37
C HIS A 387 28.25 10.37 -27.41
N ALA A 388 27.26 10.46 -26.53
CA ALA A 388 27.07 9.54 -25.39
C ALA A 388 26.81 8.05 -25.74
N GLY A 389 27.10 7.60 -26.97
CA GLY A 389 26.92 6.24 -27.45
C GLY A 389 28.06 5.62 -28.26
N ASP A 390 29.08 6.38 -28.71
CA ASP A 390 30.15 5.85 -29.59
C ASP A 390 31.54 5.98 -28.97
N ASN A 391 32.22 4.85 -28.82
CA ASN A 391 33.58 4.79 -28.29
C ASN A 391 34.56 5.31 -29.36
N GLU A 392 34.85 6.61 -29.32
CA GLU A 392 35.73 7.29 -30.28
C GLU A 392 37.21 7.26 -29.87
N LYS A 393 37.63 6.37 -28.96
CA LYS A 393 39.04 6.22 -28.52
C LYS A 393 40.08 6.17 -29.63
N SER A 394 39.73 5.74 -30.85
CA SER A 394 40.64 5.68 -32.00
C SER A 394 40.70 6.97 -32.82
N VAL A 395 39.79 7.91 -32.60
CA VAL A 395 39.73 9.22 -33.27
C VAL A 395 40.62 10.25 -32.56
N PHE A 396 40.80 10.11 -31.25
CA PHE A 396 41.64 10.97 -30.42
C PHE A 396 43.12 10.58 -30.46
N GLY A 397 43.85 11.04 -31.48
CA GLY A 397 45.30 11.16 -31.43
C GLY A 397 45.67 12.57 -30.97
N SER A 398 46.37 12.70 -29.82
CA SER A 398 46.70 13.96 -29.10
C SER A 398 45.50 14.89 -28.90
N ASP A 399 44.94 14.92 -27.70
CA ASP A 399 43.69 15.62 -27.39
C ASP A 399 43.79 17.14 -27.57
N GLU A 400 43.06 17.68 -28.55
CA GLU A 400 42.89 19.13 -28.80
C GLU A 400 41.95 19.80 -27.77
N TYR A 401 42.02 19.39 -26.49
CA TYR A 401 41.09 19.81 -25.43
C TYR A 401 41.80 20.37 -24.20
N ASP A 402 41.14 21.35 -23.59
CA ASP A 402 41.43 21.90 -22.27
C ASP A 402 40.82 20.98 -21.21
N ASN A 403 41.56 19.96 -20.75
CA ASN A 403 41.00 18.96 -19.84
C ASN A 403 40.89 19.49 -18.40
N ASP A 404 41.58 20.57 -18.05
CA ASP A 404 41.59 21.16 -16.70
C ASP A 404 40.80 22.48 -16.57
N PHE A 405 40.24 22.99 -17.66
CA PHE A 405 39.42 24.19 -17.79
C PHE A 405 40.16 25.49 -17.46
N ASP A 406 41.47 25.55 -17.69
CA ASP A 406 42.28 26.75 -17.49
C ASP A 406 42.27 27.73 -18.69
N GLY A 407 41.67 27.31 -19.81
CA GLY A 407 41.60 28.05 -21.06
C GLY A 407 42.67 27.65 -22.09
N GLU A 408 43.53 26.68 -21.81
CA GLU A 408 44.60 26.18 -22.68
C GLU A 408 44.39 24.69 -23.05
N ILE A 409 44.95 24.24 -24.18
CA ILE A 409 44.85 22.83 -24.61
C ILE A 409 45.96 22.01 -23.94
N ASP A 410 45.63 20.83 -23.42
CA ASP A 410 46.57 19.91 -22.73
C ASP A 410 47.47 19.06 -23.65
#